data_AF-A0A7K4B204-F1
#
_entry.id   AF-A0A7K4B204-F1
#
_cell.length_a   1.000
_cell.length_b   1.000
_cell.length_c   1.000
_cell.angle_alpha   90.00
_cell.angle_beta   90.00
_cell.angle_gamma   90.00
#
_symmetry.space_group_name_H-M   'P 1'
#
loop_
_entity.id
_entity.type
_entity.pdbx_description
1 polymer ?
#
loop_
_entity_poly.entity_id
_entity_poly.type
_entity_poly.pdbx_seq_one_letter_code
_entity_poly.pdbx_strand_id
1 'polypeptide(L)'
;MSEFSLFHVLEELSGPFSSPLITPPAESAELATLLCGVIALYSVIRIILEPDVMRKLPFLNVFSFSISGIMALMIPHPLGVIAAAAYFIGSTFESNAIASTWAGGVEE
;
A
#
# COMPACT_ATOMS: atom_id res chain seq x y z
N MET A 1 -9.03 -1.75 -31.33
CA MET A 1 -10.27 -1.36 -30.63
C MET A 1 -10.33 -1.86 -29.17
N SER A 2 -9.37 -2.67 -28.67
CA SER A 2 -9.32 -3.06 -27.25
C SER A 2 -8.49 -2.14 -26.35
N GLU A 3 -7.43 -1.49 -26.87
CA GLU A 3 -6.56 -0.62 -26.05
C GLU A 3 -7.24 0.68 -25.59
N PHE A 4 -8.21 1.18 -26.37
CA PHE A 4 -8.98 2.38 -26.03
C PHE A 4 -9.92 2.14 -24.84
N SER A 5 -10.43 0.93 -24.67
CA SER A 5 -11.29 0.57 -23.54
C SER A 5 -10.49 0.36 -22.25
N LEU A 6 -9.27 -0.16 -22.34
CA LEU A 6 -8.37 -0.30 -21.20
C LEU A 6 -7.94 1.08 -20.68
N PHE A 7 -7.62 2.01 -21.59
CA PHE A 7 -7.24 3.38 -21.24
C PHE A 7 -8.38 4.15 -20.55
N HIS A 8 -9.62 3.99 -21.03
CA HIS A 8 -10.80 4.60 -20.43
C HIS A 8 -11.17 3.99 -19.06
N VAL A 9 -10.98 2.67 -18.89
CA VAL A 9 -11.15 2.01 -17.59
C VAL A 9 -10.05 2.45 -16.61
N LEU A 10 -8.83 2.67 -17.08
CA LEU A 10 -7.72 3.22 -16.28
C LEU A 10 -7.94 4.69 -15.90
N GLU A 11 -8.65 5.47 -16.73
CA GLU A 11 -9.03 6.86 -16.48
C GLU A 11 -10.22 6.97 -15.50
N GLU A 12 -11.15 6.01 -15.52
CA GLU A 12 -12.18 5.91 -14.48
C GLU A 12 -11.62 5.36 -13.15
N LEU A 13 -10.64 4.45 -13.18
CA LEU A 13 -9.99 3.94 -11.97
C LEU A 13 -9.10 4.99 -11.29
N SER A 14 -8.60 5.99 -12.03
CA SER A 14 -7.82 7.10 -11.48
C SER A 14 -8.70 8.18 -10.84
N GLY A 15 -10.02 8.12 -10.98
CA GLY A 15 -10.93 9.17 -10.53
C GLY A 15 -12.20 8.73 -9.76
N PRO A 16 -12.11 8.12 -8.57
CA PRO A 16 -13.26 8.02 -7.66
C PRO A 16 -13.32 9.15 -6.60
N PHE A 17 -12.32 10.03 -6.52
CA PHE A 17 -12.23 11.07 -5.46
C PHE A 17 -12.53 12.50 -5.93
N SER A 18 -13.04 12.69 -7.15
CA SER A 18 -13.42 14.01 -7.68
C SER A 18 -14.80 14.45 -7.18
N SER A 19 -14.92 14.71 -5.88
CA SER A 19 -16.10 15.38 -5.31
C SER A 19 -15.80 16.88 -5.14
N PRO A 20 -16.62 17.81 -5.65
CA PRO A 20 -16.41 19.26 -5.54
C PRO A 20 -16.57 19.83 -4.10
N LEU A 21 -16.75 18.96 -3.10
CA LEU A 21 -16.82 19.30 -1.67
C LEU A 21 -15.53 18.95 -0.91
N ILE A 22 -14.53 18.39 -1.59
CA ILE A 22 -13.18 18.10 -1.07
C ILE A 22 -12.23 19.10 -1.73
N THR A 23 -11.25 19.60 -0.97
CA THR A 23 -10.14 20.45 -1.43
C THR A 23 -9.51 19.92 -2.72
N PRO A 24 -8.81 20.76 -3.52
CA PRO A 24 -8.23 20.33 -4.79
C PRO A 24 -7.48 19.00 -4.64
N PRO A 25 -7.63 18.05 -5.59
CA PRO A 25 -7.19 16.66 -5.43
C PRO A 25 -5.69 16.49 -5.13
N ALA A 26 -4.87 17.50 -5.48
CA ALA A 26 -3.46 17.53 -5.09
C ALA A 26 -3.27 17.69 -3.57
N GLU A 27 -4.06 18.55 -2.91
CA GLU A 27 -3.96 18.83 -1.48
C GLU A 27 -4.37 17.60 -0.63
N SER A 28 -5.39 16.85 -1.08
CA SER A 28 -5.82 15.62 -0.40
C SER A 28 -4.84 14.46 -0.59
N ALA A 29 -4.22 14.34 -1.77
CA ALA A 29 -3.17 13.34 -2.03
C ALA A 29 -1.89 13.62 -1.22
N GLU A 30 -1.51 14.89 -1.07
CA GLU A 30 -0.39 15.30 -0.22
C GLU A 30 -0.64 14.96 1.25
N LEU A 31 -1.83 15.25 1.77
CA LEU A 31 -2.21 14.88 3.13
C LEU A 31 -2.20 13.35 3.32
N ALA A 32 -2.77 12.59 2.40
CA ALA A 32 -2.78 11.14 2.45
C ALA A 32 -1.35 10.57 2.41
N THR A 33 -0.47 11.14 1.58
CA THR A 33 0.94 10.76 1.51
C THR A 33 1.67 11.04 2.83
N LEU A 34 1.42 12.20 3.44
CA LEU A 34 1.95 12.53 4.77
C LEU A 34 1.48 11.53 5.83
N LEU A 35 0.20 11.15 5.82
CA LEU A 35 -0.34 10.15 6.74
C LEU A 35 0.33 8.78 6.55
N CYS A 36 0.47 8.31 5.31
CA CYS A 36 1.20 7.09 5.01
C CYS A 36 2.66 7.18 5.50
N GLY A 37 3.32 8.32 5.32
CA GLY A 37 4.67 8.56 5.83
C GLY A 37 4.76 8.48 7.36
N VAL A 38 3.82 9.07 8.08
CA VAL A 38 3.75 9.00 9.56
C VAL A 38 3.51 7.55 10.03
N ILE A 39 2.62 6.81 9.38
CA ILE A 39 2.35 5.40 9.69
C ILE A 39 3.59 4.54 9.42
N ALA A 40 4.27 4.77 8.30
CA ALA A 40 5.52 4.08 7.96
C ALA A 40 6.60 4.35 9.03
N LEU A 41 6.79 5.62 9.42
CA LEU A 41 7.75 6.01 10.45
C LEU A 41 7.44 5.34 11.79
N TYR A 42 6.19 5.39 12.25
CA TYR A 42 5.77 4.73 13.49
C TYR A 42 6.03 3.22 13.44
N SER A 43 5.73 2.58 12.31
CA SER A 43 5.95 1.16 12.11
C SER A 43 7.43 0.80 12.21
N VAL A 44 8.32 1.57 11.58
CA VAL A 44 9.78 1.38 11.68
C VAL A 44 10.27 1.54 13.12
N ILE A 45 9.80 2.57 13.83
CA ILE A 45 10.15 2.77 15.25
C ILE A 45 9.72 1.54 16.08
N ARG A 46 8.50 1.03 15.88
CA ARG A 46 8.02 -0.17 16.57
C ARG A 46 8.85 -1.41 16.22
N ILE A 47 9.24 -1.61 14.96
CA ILE A 47 10.09 -2.74 14.54
C ILE A 47 11.46 -2.71 15.22
N ILE A 48 12.08 -1.52 15.33
CA ILE A 48 13.40 -1.34 15.94
C ILE A 48 13.32 -1.60 17.45
N LEU A 49 12.30 -1.07 18.12
CA LEU A 49 12.17 -1.14 19.59
C LEU A 49 11.65 -2.49 20.09
N GLU A 50 10.90 -3.23 19.28
CA GLU A 50 10.33 -4.51 19.69
C GLU A 50 11.42 -5.60 19.67
N PRO A 51 11.69 -6.31 20.78
CA PRO A 51 12.71 -7.38 20.81
C PRO A 51 12.20 -8.68 20.17
N ASP A 52 10.90 -8.97 20.32
CA ASP A 52 10.28 -10.18 19.81
C ASP A 52 10.06 -10.08 18.29
N VAL A 53 10.72 -10.95 17.54
CA VAL A 53 10.60 -11.01 16.08
C VAL A 53 9.14 -11.14 15.65
N MET A 54 8.34 -11.97 16.33
CA MET A 54 6.94 -12.22 15.96
C MET A 54 6.08 -10.98 16.09
N ARG A 55 6.38 -10.14 17.08
CA ARG A 55 5.67 -8.87 17.28
C ARG A 55 6.10 -7.79 16.30
N LYS A 56 7.26 -7.92 15.63
CA LYS A 56 7.70 -7.01 14.55
C LYS A 56 6.92 -7.24 13.26
N LEU A 57 6.53 -8.49 12.97
CA LEU A 57 5.99 -8.88 11.66
C LEU A 57 4.70 -8.14 11.27
N PRO A 58 3.73 -7.88 12.16
CA PRO A 58 2.58 -7.04 11.84
C PRO A 58 2.97 -5.60 11.48
N PHE A 59 3.96 -5.02 12.16
CA PHE A 59 4.45 -3.67 11.84
C PHE A 59 5.21 -3.63 10.51
N LEU A 60 5.89 -4.73 10.15
CA LEU A 60 6.53 -4.87 8.85
C LEU A 60 5.48 -4.86 7.71
N ASN A 61 4.35 -5.55 7.89
CA ASN A 61 3.23 -5.50 6.95
C ASN A 61 2.65 -4.08 6.81
N VAL A 62 2.39 -3.41 7.94
CA VAL A 62 1.87 -2.03 7.93
C VAL A 62 2.85 -1.06 7.24
N PHE A 63 4.15 -1.24 7.44
CA PHE A 63 5.18 -0.49 6.73
C PHE A 63 5.08 -0.71 5.21
N SER A 64 5.06 -1.96 4.75
CA SER A 64 4.95 -2.28 3.31
C SER A 64 3.65 -1.75 2.69
N PHE A 65 2.52 -1.84 3.37
CA PHE A 65 1.27 -1.23 2.90
C PHE A 65 1.33 0.30 2.82
N SER A 66 2.02 0.94 3.75
CA SER A 66 2.25 2.40 3.72
C SER A 66 3.11 2.80 2.52
N ILE A 67 4.14 2.01 2.19
CA ILE A 67 4.97 2.22 0.99
C ILE A 67 4.13 2.07 -0.28
N SER A 68 3.28 1.04 -0.38
CA SER A 68 2.37 0.89 -1.53
C SER A 68 1.44 2.10 -1.69
N GLY A 69 0.86 2.59 -0.60
CA GLY A 69 0.04 3.81 -0.60
C GLY A 69 0.80 5.03 -1.10
N ILE A 70 2.03 5.24 -0.63
CA ILE A 70 2.91 6.33 -1.10
C ILE A 70 3.20 6.18 -2.60
N MET A 71 3.52 4.98 -3.09
CA MET A 71 3.75 4.73 -4.51
C MET A 71 2.53 5.08 -5.37
N ALA A 72 1.33 4.69 -4.90
CA ALA A 72 0.08 4.97 -5.61
C ALA A 72 -0.24 6.48 -5.67
N LEU A 73 0.11 7.24 -4.63
CA LEU A 73 -0.21 8.66 -4.51
C LEU A 73 0.85 9.57 -5.14
N MET A 74 2.14 9.19 -5.09
CA MET A 74 3.25 10.06 -5.52
C MET A 74 3.70 9.85 -6.96
N ILE A 75 3.36 8.73 -7.61
CA ILE A 75 3.79 8.45 -8.97
C ILE A 75 2.65 8.78 -9.95
N PRO A 76 2.65 9.97 -10.60
CA PRO A 76 1.59 10.39 -11.51
C PRO A 76 1.74 9.73 -12.88
N HIS A 77 1.83 8.40 -12.90
CA HIS A 77 1.97 7.61 -14.10
C HIS A 77 1.20 6.29 -13.93
N PRO A 78 0.48 5.78 -14.95
CA PRO A 78 -0.27 4.53 -14.83
C PRO A 78 0.61 3.33 -14.45
N LEU A 79 1.87 3.31 -14.90
CA LEU A 79 2.85 2.30 -14.46
C LEU A 79 3.16 2.37 -12.96
N GLY A 80 3.04 3.55 -12.34
CA GLY A 80 3.19 3.73 -10.89
C GLY A 80 2.09 3.02 -10.11
N VAL A 81 0.84 3.12 -10.58
CA VAL A 81 -0.30 2.40 -10.00
C VAL A 81 -0.13 0.89 -10.14
N ILE A 82 0.33 0.42 -11.31
CA ILE A 82 0.61 -1.01 -11.53
C ILE A 82 1.73 -1.49 -10.60
N ALA A 83 2.80 -0.70 -10.44
CA ALA A 83 3.88 -1.02 -9.51
C ALA A 83 3.40 -1.04 -8.05
N ALA A 84 2.58 -0.08 -7.65
CA ALA A 84 2.00 -0.01 -6.32
C ALA A 84 1.11 -1.23 -6.02
N ALA A 85 0.28 -1.64 -6.98
CA ALA A 85 -0.56 -2.83 -6.90
C ALA A 85 0.28 -4.12 -6.84
N ALA A 86 1.30 -4.25 -7.67
CA ALA A 86 2.21 -5.39 -7.63
C ALA A 86 2.93 -5.49 -6.27
N TYR A 87 3.41 -4.36 -5.74
CA TYR A 87 4.02 -4.30 -4.41
C TYR A 87 3.02 -4.65 -3.30
N PHE A 88 1.79 -4.16 -3.38
CA PHE A 88 0.71 -4.46 -2.42
C PHE A 88 0.39 -5.97 -2.38
N ILE A 89 0.23 -6.58 -3.55
CA ILE A 89 -0.05 -8.02 -3.66
C ILE A 89 1.14 -8.82 -3.11
N GLY A 90 2.37 -8.44 -3.48
CA GLY A 90 3.59 -9.07 -2.95
C GLY A 90 3.67 -9.00 -1.42
N SER A 91 3.42 -7.83 -0.84
CA SER A 91 3.37 -7.61 0.61
C SER A 91 2.30 -8.46 1.29
N THR A 92 1.17 -8.71 0.60
CA THR A 92 0.10 -9.56 1.10
C THR A 92 0.53 -11.02 1.15
N PHE A 93 1.25 -11.50 0.12
CA PHE A 93 1.81 -12.85 0.12
C PHE A 93 2.88 -13.04 1.19
N GLU A 94 3.76 -12.06 1.38
CA GLU A 94 4.77 -12.08 2.46
C GLU A 94 4.09 -12.22 3.84
N SER A 95 3.07 -11.40 4.09
CA SER A 95 2.34 -11.40 5.37
C SER A 95 1.59 -12.70 5.62
N ASN A 96 0.99 -13.28 4.59
CA ASN A 96 0.29 -14.57 4.69
C ASN A 96 1.26 -15.74 4.88
N ALA A 97 2.43 -15.72 4.23
CA ALA A 97 3.46 -16.74 4.43
C ALA A 97 3.96 -16.74 5.88
N ILE A 98 4.19 -15.54 6.44
CA ILE A 98 4.56 -15.36 7.84
C ILE A 98 3.46 -15.85 8.80
N ALA A 99 2.20 -15.52 8.52
CA ALA A 99 1.08 -15.99 9.34
C ALA A 99 0.92 -17.51 9.27
N SER A 100 1.16 -18.11 8.11
CA SER A 100 1.07 -19.55 7.88
C SER A 100 2.17 -20.32 8.64
N THR A 101 3.41 -19.83 8.65
CA THR A 101 4.49 -20.43 9.45
C THR A 101 4.21 -20.32 10.94
N TRP A 102 3.51 -19.28 11.39
CA TRP A 102 3.10 -19.13 12.78
C TRP A 102 1.93 -20.04 13.17
N ALA A 103 1.00 -20.33 12.25
CA ALA A 103 -0.16 -21.19 12.50
C ALA A 103 0.19 -22.69 12.66
N GLY A 104 1.47 -23.06 12.57
CA GLY A 104 1.96 -24.41 12.85
C GLY A 104 2.17 -25.30 11.63
N GLY A 105 1.83 -24.86 10.41
CA GLY A 105 1.90 -25.69 9.21
C GLY A 105 1.00 -26.93 9.27
N VAL A 106 0.73 -27.55 8.11
CA VAL A 106 0.09 -28.88 8.12
C VAL A 106 1.12 -29.86 8.67
N GLU A 107 0.83 -30.49 9.82
CA GLU A 107 1.58 -31.66 10.28
C GLU A 107 1.40 -32.76 9.23
N GLU A 108 2.45 -33.05 8.46
CA GLU A 108 2.56 -34.31 7.70
C GLU A 108 3.00 -35.45 8.62
#